data_AF-A0A839U096-F1
#
_entry.id   AF-A0A839U096-F1
#
_cell.length_a   1.000
_cell.length_b   1.000
_cell.length_c   1.000
_cell.angle_alpha   90.00
_cell.angle_beta   90.00
_cell.angle_gamma   90.00
#
_symmetry.space_group_name_H-M   'P 1'
#
loop_
_entity.id
_entity.type
_entity.pdbx_description
1 polymer ?
#
loop_
_entity_poly.entity_id
_entity_poly.type
_entity_poly.pdbx_seq_one_letter_code
_entity_poly.pdbx_strand_id
1 'polypeptide(L)'
;MQIQIKAHFNKQTKDSKKEQVQFYVTGEDEKRPELNQLTREVVILQIEGLDGVELTAEFKKCSKDSKKTVLEFEVKGDSSAAQTFEFYKMAGSDVLLSITESQMDIDEFREQQEQYREGVRGKINQDGTVDVVDDENQLTIDEVAASEEADGDGPPMPDNEDDLPF
;
A
#
# COMPACT_ATOMS: atom_id res chain seq x y z
N MET A 1 -0.57 -21.83 -1.81
CA MET A 1 -1.70 -22.37 -2.61
C MET A 1 -2.23 -21.29 -3.57
N GLN A 2 -2.77 -21.63 -4.75
CA GLN A 2 -3.37 -20.65 -5.69
C GLN A 2 -4.76 -21.10 -6.16
N ILE A 3 -5.73 -20.19 -6.14
CA ILE A 3 -7.09 -20.42 -6.66
C ILE A 3 -7.50 -19.29 -7.61
N GLN A 4 -8.31 -19.61 -8.60
CA GLN A 4 -8.87 -18.63 -9.52
C GLN A 4 -10.40 -18.70 -9.49
N ILE A 5 -11.04 -17.55 -9.29
CA ILE A 5 -12.48 -17.43 -9.13
C ILE A 5 -13.02 -16.27 -9.97
N LYS A 6 -14.28 -16.40 -10.43
CA LYS A 6 -15.00 -15.25 -11.00
C LYS A 6 -15.57 -14.41 -9.87
N ALA A 7 -15.11 -13.17 -9.77
CA ALA A 7 -15.52 -12.26 -8.72
C ALA A 7 -15.85 -10.89 -9.30
N HIS A 8 -16.96 -10.32 -8.85
CA HIS A 8 -17.31 -8.95 -9.14
C HIS A 8 -16.59 -8.03 -8.16
N PHE A 9 -15.74 -7.14 -8.66
CA PHE A 9 -15.10 -6.14 -7.82
C PHE A 9 -16.14 -5.09 -7.43
N ASN A 10 -16.62 -5.13 -6.18
CA ASN A 10 -17.70 -4.25 -5.74
C ASN A 10 -17.23 -2.83 -5.42
N LYS A 11 -16.32 -2.70 -4.46
CA LYS A 11 -15.83 -1.40 -4.00
C LYS A 11 -14.47 -1.52 -3.35
N GLN A 12 -13.74 -0.42 -3.41
CA GLN A 12 -12.58 -0.18 -2.56
C GLN A 12 -12.91 0.93 -1.56
N THR A 13 -12.36 0.82 -0.36
CA THR A 13 -12.41 1.84 0.68
C THR A 13 -10.98 2.18 1.04
N LYS A 14 -10.54 3.37 0.65
CA LYS A 14 -9.25 3.94 1.03
C LYS A 14 -9.51 4.99 2.10
N ASP A 15 -9.20 4.63 3.34
CA ASP A 15 -9.20 5.54 4.48
C ASP A 15 -7.76 5.96 4.80
N SER A 16 -7.57 7.10 5.46
CA SER A 16 -6.23 7.57 5.86
C SER A 16 -5.46 6.56 6.72
N LYS A 17 -6.15 5.56 7.30
CA LYS A 17 -5.52 4.51 8.11
C LYS A 17 -5.50 3.13 7.47
N LYS A 18 -6.40 2.81 6.54
CA LYS A 18 -6.59 1.44 6.04
C LYS A 18 -7.11 1.44 4.60
N GLU A 19 -6.57 0.54 3.78
CA GLU A 19 -7.10 0.24 2.46
C GLU A 19 -7.82 -1.12 2.50
N GLN A 20 -9.10 -1.15 2.11
CA GLN A 20 -9.91 -2.36 2.08
C GLN A 20 -10.53 -2.53 0.70
N VAL A 21 -10.45 -3.73 0.13
CA VAL A 21 -11.11 -4.10 -1.12
C VAL A 21 -12.15 -5.18 -0.89
N GLN A 22 -13.28 -5.07 -1.59
CA GLN A 22 -14.41 -5.97 -1.44
C GLN A 22 -14.82 -6.58 -2.78
N PHE A 23 -14.91 -7.90 -2.81
CA PHE A 23 -15.33 -8.68 -3.98
C PHE A 23 -16.61 -9.46 -3.68
N TYR A 24 -17.45 -9.64 -4.69
CA TYR A 24 -18.62 -10.50 -4.65
C TYR A 24 -18.42 -11.71 -5.55
N VAL A 25 -18.54 -12.90 -4.99
CA VAL A 25 -18.46 -14.17 -5.71
C VAL A 25 -19.86 -14.76 -5.77
N THR A 26 -20.27 -15.23 -6.95
CA THR A 26 -21.56 -15.90 -7.14
C THR A 26 -21.37 -17.20 -7.91
N GLY A 27 -22.34 -18.11 -7.82
CA GLY A 27 -22.33 -19.36 -8.58
C GLY A 27 -21.52 -20.48 -7.93
N GLU A 28 -20.83 -21.30 -8.73
CA GLU A 28 -20.10 -22.47 -8.21
C GLU A 28 -18.85 -22.09 -7.40
N ASP A 29 -18.24 -20.94 -7.70
CA ASP A 29 -17.02 -20.47 -7.04
C ASP A 29 -17.25 -20.12 -5.55
N GLU A 30 -18.49 -19.84 -5.13
CA GLU A 30 -18.83 -19.57 -3.72
C GLU A 30 -18.75 -20.82 -2.81
N LYS A 31 -18.70 -22.02 -3.43
CA LYS A 31 -18.69 -23.31 -2.71
C LYS A 31 -17.28 -23.86 -2.56
N ARG A 32 -16.28 -23.17 -3.11
CA ARG A 32 -14.87 -23.56 -3.03
C ARG A 32 -14.40 -23.52 -1.57
N PRO A 33 -14.11 -24.69 -0.94
CA PRO A 33 -13.67 -24.73 0.45
C PRO A 33 -12.31 -24.04 0.66
N GLU A 34 -11.51 -23.89 -0.40
CA GLU A 34 -10.22 -23.21 -0.37
C GLU A 34 -10.35 -21.74 0.06
N LEU A 35 -11.47 -21.07 -0.28
CA LEU A 35 -11.72 -19.70 0.16
C LEU A 35 -11.82 -19.59 1.68
N ASN A 36 -12.35 -20.62 2.34
CA ASN A 36 -12.43 -20.64 3.80
C ASN A 36 -11.07 -20.91 4.43
N GLN A 37 -10.19 -21.65 3.75
CA GLN A 37 -8.84 -21.94 4.24
C GLN A 37 -7.95 -20.70 4.16
N LEU A 38 -8.09 -19.89 3.11
CA LEU A 38 -7.33 -18.66 2.94
C LEU A 38 -7.85 -17.50 3.81
N THR A 39 -9.01 -17.65 4.47
CA THR A 39 -9.52 -16.61 5.38
C THR A 39 -8.58 -16.43 6.56
N ARG A 40 -8.27 -15.18 6.88
CA ARG A 40 -7.30 -14.75 7.91
C ARG A 40 -5.85 -15.08 7.57
N GLU A 41 -5.54 -15.29 6.30
CA GLU A 41 -4.17 -15.39 5.81
C GLU A 41 -3.82 -14.18 4.94
N VAL A 42 -2.52 -13.96 4.74
CA VAL A 42 -2.02 -12.96 3.79
C VAL A 42 -2.03 -13.59 2.41
N VAL A 43 -2.63 -12.89 1.45
CA VAL A 43 -2.78 -13.36 0.08
C VAL A 43 -2.32 -12.30 -0.91
N ILE A 44 -1.86 -12.77 -2.06
CA ILE A 44 -1.52 -11.99 -3.24
C ILE A 44 -2.69 -12.12 -4.20
N LEU A 45 -3.30 -10.98 -4.52
CA LEU A 45 -4.42 -10.86 -5.44
C LEU A 45 -3.90 -10.43 -6.80
N GLN A 46 -4.32 -11.15 -7.84
CA GLN A 46 -4.02 -10.83 -9.23
C GLN A 46 -5.29 -10.88 -10.06
N ILE A 47 -5.51 -9.90 -10.92
CA ILE A 47 -6.66 -9.85 -11.83
C ILE A 47 -6.20 -10.25 -13.22
N GLU A 48 -6.91 -11.21 -13.83
CA GLU A 48 -6.67 -11.59 -15.23
C GLU A 48 -6.99 -10.41 -16.16
N GLY A 49 -6.01 -10.00 -16.97
CA GLY A 49 -6.07 -8.81 -17.83
C GLY A 49 -5.18 -7.65 -17.36
N LEU A 50 -4.58 -7.75 -16.18
CA LEU A 50 -3.54 -6.84 -15.71
C LEU A 50 -2.22 -7.62 -15.54
N ASP A 51 -1.41 -7.63 -16.60
CA ASP A 51 -0.11 -8.31 -16.58
C ASP A 51 0.87 -7.61 -15.62
N GLY A 52 1.35 -8.35 -14.62
CA GLY A 52 2.33 -7.86 -13.65
C GLY A 52 1.77 -6.99 -12.51
N VAL A 53 0.45 -6.92 -12.36
CA VAL A 53 -0.20 -6.22 -11.23
C VAL A 53 -0.58 -7.22 -10.14
N GLU A 54 0.18 -7.22 -9.06
CA GLU A 54 -0.03 -8.07 -7.89
C GLU A 54 -0.30 -7.19 -6.66
N LEU A 55 -1.34 -7.53 -5.92
CA LEU A 55 -1.76 -6.78 -4.74
C LEU A 55 -1.68 -7.65 -3.50
N THR A 56 -0.79 -7.31 -2.56
CA THR A 56 -0.67 -8.06 -1.31
C THR A 56 -1.68 -7.52 -0.29
N ALA A 57 -2.54 -8.41 0.21
CA ALA A 57 -3.60 -8.07 1.14
C ALA A 57 -3.89 -9.18 2.15
N GLU A 58 -4.33 -8.81 3.35
CA GLU A 58 -4.84 -9.74 4.35
C GLU A 58 -6.28 -10.11 4.00
N PHE A 59 -6.60 -11.40 3.91
CA PHE A 59 -7.96 -11.88 3.69
C PHE A 59 -8.76 -11.86 4.99
N LYS A 60 -9.26 -10.68 5.36
CA LYS A 60 -9.90 -10.41 6.65
C LYS A 60 -11.14 -11.26 6.93
N LYS A 61 -12.04 -11.38 5.94
CA LYS A 61 -13.33 -12.05 6.15
C LYS A 61 -13.95 -12.57 4.86
N CYS A 62 -14.51 -13.77 4.95
CA CYS A 62 -15.44 -14.34 3.98
C CYS A 62 -16.84 -14.37 4.60
N SER A 63 -17.81 -13.70 3.98
CA SER A 63 -19.21 -13.69 4.44
C SER A 63 -20.12 -14.25 3.35
N LYS A 64 -20.67 -15.44 3.59
CA LYS A 64 -21.65 -16.04 2.69
C LYS A 64 -23.03 -15.43 2.94
N ASP A 65 -23.54 -14.69 1.97
CA ASP A 65 -24.92 -14.20 1.93
C ASP A 65 -25.76 -15.13 1.05
N SER A 66 -27.08 -15.15 1.25
CA SER A 66 -28.01 -16.03 0.53
C SER A 66 -28.00 -15.85 -1.00
N LYS A 67 -27.41 -14.76 -1.52
CA LYS A 67 -27.31 -14.48 -2.96
C LYS A 67 -25.88 -14.42 -3.49
N LYS A 68 -24.89 -14.21 -2.62
CA LYS A 68 -23.50 -13.95 -3.00
C LYS A 68 -22.57 -14.15 -1.82
N THR A 69 -21.33 -14.51 -2.09
CA THR A 69 -20.28 -14.53 -1.08
C THR A 69 -19.46 -13.26 -1.17
N VAL A 70 -19.32 -12.57 -0.03
CA VAL A 70 -18.57 -11.33 0.10
C VAL A 70 -17.19 -11.64 0.63
N LEU A 71 -16.17 -11.26 -0.14
CA LEU A 71 -14.77 -11.38 0.26
C LEU A 71 -14.24 -10.00 0.61
N GLU A 72 -13.68 -9.86 1.80
CA GLU A 72 -13.11 -8.61 2.31
C GLU A 72 -11.60 -8.79 2.51
N PHE A 73 -10.80 -7.98 1.82
CA PHE A 73 -9.34 -7.97 1.94
C PHE A 73 -8.84 -6.60 2.42
N GLU A 74 -7.81 -6.60 3.27
CA GLU A 74 -7.16 -5.39 3.78
C GLU A 74 -5.75 -5.28 3.18
N VAL A 75 -5.54 -4.27 2.33
CA VAL A 75 -4.36 -4.08 1.50
C VAL A 75 -3.24 -3.40 2.28
N LYS A 76 -1.98 -3.78 2.04
CA LYS A 76 -0.81 -3.04 2.54
C LYS A 76 -0.56 -1.81 1.67
N GLY A 77 -0.52 -0.63 2.29
CA GLY A 77 -0.37 0.67 1.63
C GLY A 77 0.97 0.94 0.93
N ASP A 78 1.83 -0.07 0.82
CA ASP A 78 3.15 -0.03 0.17
C ASP A 78 3.18 -0.82 -1.15
N SER A 79 2.03 -1.34 -1.59
CA SER A 79 1.94 -1.95 -2.92
C SER A 79 2.08 -0.82 -3.96
N SER A 80 3.20 -0.82 -4.69
CA SER A 80 3.63 0.22 -5.63
C SER A 80 2.44 0.92 -6.30
N ALA A 81 2.28 2.23 -6.05
CA ALA A 81 1.08 3.01 -6.37
C ALA A 81 0.60 2.88 -7.83
N ALA A 82 1.53 2.58 -8.75
CA ALA A 82 1.24 2.34 -10.16
C ALA A 82 0.42 1.06 -10.39
N GLN A 83 0.78 -0.04 -9.71
CA GLN A 83 0.10 -1.34 -9.84
C GLN A 83 -1.27 -1.31 -9.17
N THR A 84 -1.36 -0.70 -7.99
CA THR A 84 -2.63 -0.51 -7.28
C THR A 84 -3.62 0.32 -8.09
N PHE A 85 -3.16 1.33 -8.84
CA PHE A 85 -4.06 2.20 -9.61
C PHE A 85 -4.83 1.45 -10.71
N GLU A 86 -4.16 0.56 -11.44
CA GLU A 86 -4.82 -0.24 -12.49
C GLU A 86 -5.76 -1.28 -11.91
N PHE A 87 -5.35 -1.91 -10.80
CA PHE A 87 -6.21 -2.82 -10.05
C PHE A 87 -7.50 -2.12 -9.63
N TYR A 88 -7.39 -0.91 -9.07
CA TYR A 88 -8.50 -0.10 -8.59
C TYR A 88 -9.41 0.44 -9.71
N LYS A 89 -8.90 0.65 -10.92
CA LYS A 89 -9.75 1.00 -12.08
C LYS A 89 -10.75 -0.09 -12.43
N MET A 90 -10.45 -1.35 -12.09
CA MET A 90 -11.35 -2.48 -12.35
C MET A 90 -12.49 -2.58 -11.32
N ALA A 91 -12.53 -1.69 -10.31
CA ALA A 91 -13.65 -1.61 -9.38
C ALA A 91 -14.96 -1.32 -10.12
N GLY A 92 -16.01 -2.08 -9.80
CA GLY A 92 -17.32 -2.05 -10.46
C GLY A 92 -17.45 -3.00 -11.66
N SER A 93 -16.42 -3.78 -11.98
CA SER A 93 -16.43 -4.74 -13.09
C SER A 93 -16.30 -6.19 -12.61
N ASP A 94 -16.80 -7.12 -13.43
CA ASP A 94 -16.58 -8.55 -13.25
C ASP A 94 -15.16 -8.92 -13.68
N VAL A 95 -14.41 -9.54 -12.78
CA VAL A 95 -13.00 -9.90 -12.99
C VAL A 95 -12.75 -11.38 -12.66
N LEU A 96 -11.75 -11.95 -13.31
CA LEU A 96 -11.18 -13.24 -12.92
C LEU A 96 -10.07 -12.97 -11.91
N LEU A 97 -10.37 -13.25 -10.63
CA LEU A 97 -9.48 -13.00 -9.52
C LEU A 97 -8.70 -14.28 -9.20
N SER A 98 -7.39 -14.18 -9.29
CA SER A 98 -6.44 -15.18 -8.80
C SER A 98 -6.02 -14.79 -7.37
N ILE A 99 -6.21 -15.70 -6.43
CA ILE A 99 -5.82 -15.54 -5.03
C ILE A 99 -4.72 -16.56 -4.75
N THR A 100 -3.53 -16.05 -4.45
CA THR A 100 -2.36 -16.86 -4.10
C THR A 100 -2.02 -16.63 -2.64
N GLU A 101 -1.83 -17.67 -1.86
CA GLU A 101 -1.33 -17.59 -0.49
C GLU A 101 0.08 -17.01 -0.46
N SER A 102 0.30 -15.98 0.36
CA SER A 102 1.63 -15.45 0.63
C SER A 102 2.35 -16.32 1.66
N GLN A 103 3.67 -16.45 1.56
CA GLN A 103 4.48 -17.12 2.61
C GLN A 103 4.74 -16.22 3.84
N MET A 104 4.12 -15.04 3.89
CA MET A 104 4.28 -14.07 4.95
C MET A 104 3.25 -14.33 6.06
N ASP A 105 3.71 -14.42 7.30
CA ASP A 105 2.85 -14.54 8.47
C ASP A 105 1.99 -13.28 8.66
N ILE A 106 0.74 -13.47 9.10
CA ILE A 106 -0.21 -12.37 9.29
C ILE A 106 0.22 -11.38 10.38
N ASP A 107 0.91 -11.86 11.42
CA ASP A 107 1.45 -11.00 12.47
C ASP A 107 2.57 -10.11 11.91
N GLU A 108 3.49 -10.67 11.12
CA GLU A 108 4.55 -9.90 10.45
C GLU A 108 3.97 -8.89 9.43
N PHE A 109 2.92 -9.29 8.70
CA PHE A 109 2.22 -8.40 7.78
C PHE A 109 1.58 -7.21 8.50
N ARG A 110 0.98 -7.44 9.68
CA ARG A 110 0.37 -6.38 10.49
C ARG A 110 1.40 -5.47 11.15
N GLU A 111 2.48 -6.04 11.71
CA GLU A 111 3.59 -5.27 12.30
C GLU A 111 4.24 -4.36 11.25
N GLN A 112 4.49 -4.87 10.05
CA GLN A 112 4.95 -4.02 8.94
C GLN A 112 3.90 -2.96 8.60
N GLN A 113 2.62 -3.33 8.51
CA GLN A 113 1.57 -2.34 8.26
C GLN A 113 1.59 -1.22 9.30
N GLU A 114 1.86 -1.52 10.56
CA GLU A 114 1.96 -0.54 11.65
C GLU A 114 3.23 0.32 11.54
N GLN A 115 4.40 -0.28 11.26
CA GLN A 115 5.65 0.46 11.07
C GLN A 115 5.56 1.46 9.91
N TYR A 116 4.99 1.06 8.76
CA TYR A 116 4.80 1.97 7.62
C TYR A 116 3.72 3.04 7.88
N ARG A 117 2.86 2.87 8.90
CA ARG A 117 1.78 3.81 9.25
C ARG A 117 2.18 4.78 10.37
N GLU A 118 3.32 4.58 11.02
CA GLU A 118 3.81 5.51 12.03
C GLU A 118 4.43 6.74 11.35
N GLY A 119 3.57 7.71 11.00
CA GLY A 119 4.03 9.02 10.58
C GLY A 119 4.73 9.75 11.73
N VAL A 120 5.82 10.47 11.44
CA VAL A 120 6.55 11.24 12.45
C VAL A 120 5.65 12.36 12.99
N ARG A 121 5.42 12.39 14.31
CA ARG A 121 4.53 13.36 14.95
C ARG A 121 5.28 14.67 15.19
N GLY A 122 4.92 15.71 14.44
CA GLY A 122 5.38 17.08 14.68
C GLY A 122 4.38 17.89 15.51
N LYS A 123 4.88 18.76 16.39
CA LYS A 123 4.08 19.78 17.07
C LYS A 123 4.11 21.06 16.25
N ILE A 124 2.94 21.59 15.90
CA ILE A 124 2.82 22.88 15.21
C ILE A 124 2.80 23.97 16.27
N ASN A 125 3.78 24.88 16.21
CA ASN A 125 3.86 26.04 17.06
C ASN A 125 2.95 27.18 16.54
N GLN A 126 2.65 28.14 17.41
CA GLN A 126 1.73 29.25 17.10
C GLN A 126 2.28 30.22 16.03
N ASP A 127 3.58 30.17 15.76
CA ASP A 127 4.28 30.90 14.71
C ASP A 127 4.24 30.19 13.34
N GLY A 128 3.62 29.00 13.28
CA GLY A 128 3.53 28.18 12.07
C GLY A 128 4.75 27.28 11.83
N THR A 129 5.70 27.23 12.76
CA THR A 129 6.82 26.28 12.69
C THR A 129 6.38 24.88 13.15
N VAL A 130 7.06 23.85 12.64
CA VAL A 130 6.77 22.45 12.98
C VAL A 130 8.01 21.86 13.66
N ASP A 131 7.88 21.56 14.95
CA ASP A 131 8.90 20.84 15.73
C ASP A 131 8.65 19.34 15.61
N VAL A 132 9.56 18.63 14.95
CA VAL A 132 9.52 17.17 14.85
C VAL A 132 10.56 16.62 15.82
N VAL A 133 10.11 16.02 16.93
CA VAL A 133 10.95 15.74 18.11
C VAL A 133 11.92 14.55 17.90
N ASP A 134 11.73 13.75 16.83
CA ASP A 134 12.40 12.46 16.62
C ASP A 134 12.96 12.28 15.19
N ASP A 135 13.37 13.35 14.50
CA ASP A 135 13.99 13.23 13.16
C ASP A 135 15.51 13.48 13.22
N GLU A 136 16.31 12.41 13.20
CA GLU A 136 17.79 12.47 13.17
C GLU A 136 18.34 13.13 11.90
N ASN A 137 17.51 13.36 10.86
CA ASN A 137 17.93 14.08 9.64
C ASN A 137 17.55 15.57 9.66
N GLN A 138 16.95 16.09 10.74
CA GLN A 138 16.63 17.51 10.86
C GLN A 138 17.79 18.27 11.50
N LEU A 139 18.63 18.90 10.66
CA LEU A 139 19.68 19.80 11.12
C LEU A 139 19.07 21.09 11.69
N THR A 140 19.50 21.47 12.89
CA THR A 140 19.17 22.78 13.46
C THR A 140 19.97 23.87 12.74
N ILE A 141 19.43 25.10 12.69
CA ILE A 141 20.11 26.22 12.03
C ILE A 141 21.47 26.53 12.69
N ASP A 142 21.60 26.23 13.98
CA ASP A 142 22.86 26.32 14.72
C ASP A 142 23.88 25.26 14.28
N GLU A 143 23.45 24.04 13.92
CA GLU A 143 24.34 23.00 13.36
C GLU A 143 24.77 23.30 11.92
N VAL A 144 23.90 23.91 11.11
CA VAL A 144 24.27 24.40 9.77
C VAL A 144 25.29 25.54 9.88
N ALA A 145 25.08 26.49 10.80
CA ALA A 145 26.04 27.56 11.04
C ALA A 145 27.38 27.05 11.61
N ALA A 146 27.35 26.03 12.49
CA ALA A 146 28.56 25.44 13.05
C ALA A 146 29.35 24.58 12.04
N SER A 147 28.69 24.03 11.01
CA SER A 147 29.35 23.31 9.91
C SER A 147 29.92 24.26 8.84
N GLU A 148 29.36 25.46 8.68
CA GLU A 148 29.95 26.51 7.83
C GLU A 148 31.24 27.14 8.41
N GLU A 149 31.50 27.03 9.71
CA GLU A 149 32.73 27.56 10.32
C GLU A 149 33.92 26.59 10.30
N ALA A 150 33.76 25.35 9.80
CA ALA A 150 34.82 24.34 9.79
C ALA A 150 35.54 24.16 8.43
N ASP A 151 34.93 24.50 7.30
CA ASP A 151 35.58 24.44 5.99
C ASP A 151 35.01 25.52 5.06
N GLY A 152 35.75 26.61 4.90
CA GLY A 152 35.42 27.73 4.01
C GLY A 152 35.60 27.39 2.52
N ASP A 153 35.01 26.30 2.05
CA ASP A 153 34.93 25.94 0.64
C ASP A 153 33.49 25.50 0.33
N GLY A 154 32.68 26.46 -0.13
CA GLY A 154 31.34 26.17 -0.63
C GLY A 154 31.40 25.17 -1.80
N PRO A 155 30.31 24.42 -2.07
CA PRO A 155 30.29 23.50 -3.19
C PRO A 155 30.64 24.24 -4.49
N PRO A 156 31.53 23.71 -5.34
CA PRO A 156 31.92 24.37 -6.58
C PRO A 156 30.67 24.56 -7.43
N MET A 157 30.32 25.82 -7.72
CA MET A 157 29.36 26.11 -8.77
C MET A 157 29.92 25.57 -10.08
N PRO A 158 29.15 24.79 -10.86
CA PRO A 158 29.57 24.42 -12.20
C PRO A 158 29.61 25.69 -13.07
N ASP A 159 30.80 26.23 -13.30
CA ASP A 159 31.09 27.16 -14.39
C ASP A 159 30.90 26.40 -15.71
N ASN A 160 29.70 26.43 -16.27
CA ASN A 160 29.49 26.14 -17.69
C ASN A 160 28.19 26.81 -18.16
N GLU A 161 28.34 28.02 -18.70
CA GLU A 161 27.29 28.81 -19.37
C GLU A 161 26.98 28.35 -20.81
N ASP A 162 27.23 27.09 -21.21
CA ASP A 162 27.16 26.76 -22.66
C ASP A 162 26.86 25.28 -23.01
N ASP A 163 25.81 24.68 -22.43
CA ASP A 163 25.19 23.49 -23.09
C ASP A 163 23.74 23.23 -22.64
N LEU A 164 22.81 24.05 -23.12
CA LEU A 164 21.39 23.68 -23.18
C LEU A 164 21.10 23.14 -24.59
N PRO A 165 20.86 21.84 -24.79
CA PRO A 165 20.30 21.37 -26.04
C PRO A 165 18.86 21.87 -26.16
N PHE A 166 18.58 22.57 -27.28
CA PHE A 166 17.31 23.16 -27.68
C PHE A 166 16.06 22.31 -27.44
#